data_AF-A0A7S2FTA8-F1
#
_entry.id   AF-A0A7S2FTA8-F1
#
_cell.length_a   1.000
_cell.length_b   1.000
_cell.length_c   1.000
_cell.angle_alpha   90.00
_cell.angle_beta   90.00
_cell.angle_gamma   90.00
#
_symmetry.space_group_name_H-M   'P 1'
#
loop_
_entity.id
_entity.type
_entity.pdbx_description
1 polymer ?
#
loop_
_entity_poly.entity_id
_entity_poly.type
_entity_poly.pdbx_seq_one_letter_code
_entity_poly.pdbx_strand_id
1 'polypeptide(L)'
;ADSKLLGELTKASKVDGYPGGGWLRIEACEADLELKGGWVFIGTRLVARCMTATVTGQTGGAGAVDVRWPGLQAPSVAYSIEWRLAKERTFGGHLVAREPQVALPPLVAEPIQLRIVARAASGDAADQVRIFGP
;
A
#
# COMPACT_ATOMS: atom_id res chain seq x y z
N ALA A 1 -12.44 22.55 -4.99
CA ALA A 1 -11.85 22.64 -3.64
C ALA A 1 -10.40 22.99 -3.84
N ASP A 2 -9.94 24.11 -3.29
CA ASP A 2 -8.56 24.57 -3.48
C ASP A 2 -7.62 23.65 -2.72
N SER A 3 -6.85 22.85 -3.46
CA SER A 3 -5.86 21.96 -2.89
C SER A 3 -4.76 22.78 -2.20
N LYS A 4 -4.65 22.68 -0.86
CA LYS A 4 -3.62 23.38 -0.09
C LYS A 4 -2.28 22.65 -0.22
N LEU A 5 -1.23 23.39 -0.55
CA LEU A 5 0.15 22.88 -0.49
C LEU A 5 0.52 22.65 0.98
N LEU A 6 0.76 21.40 1.37
CA LEU A 6 1.22 21.01 2.70
C LEU A 6 2.74 21.13 2.84
N GLY A 7 3.47 20.96 1.74
CA GLY A 7 4.93 21.09 1.73
C GLY A 7 5.58 20.40 0.52
N GLU A 8 6.89 20.24 0.60
CA GLU A 8 7.74 19.63 -0.43
C GLU A 8 8.60 18.51 0.16
N LEU A 9 8.76 17.40 -0.57
CA LEU A 9 9.73 16.37 -0.18
C LEU A 9 11.12 16.75 -0.69
N THR A 10 12.11 16.66 0.20
CA THR A 10 13.50 16.82 -0.21
C THR A 10 13.98 15.56 -0.94
N LYS A 11 14.98 15.71 -1.81
CA LYS A 11 15.55 14.59 -2.55
C LYS A 11 16.04 13.52 -1.57
N ALA A 12 15.72 12.25 -1.86
CA ALA A 12 16.02 11.08 -1.04
C ALA A 12 15.27 10.99 0.30
N SER A 13 14.28 11.85 0.55
CA SER A 13 13.32 11.64 1.64
C SER A 13 12.64 10.28 1.49
N LYS A 14 12.58 9.53 2.59
CA LYS A 14 11.80 8.30 2.68
C LYS A 14 10.41 8.65 3.19
N VAL A 15 9.42 8.18 2.46
CA VAL A 15 8.01 8.32 2.84
C VAL A 15 7.36 6.95 2.79
N ASP A 16 6.61 6.65 3.84
CA ASP A 16 5.70 5.52 3.86
C ASP A 16 4.33 6.01 3.40
N GLY A 17 3.68 5.23 2.55
CA GLY A 17 2.41 5.64 2.00
C GLY A 17 1.78 4.62 1.08
N TYR A 18 0.62 5.00 0.56
CA TYR A 18 -0.26 4.11 -0.18
C TYR A 18 -0.46 4.61 -1.61
N PRO A 19 -0.07 3.82 -2.64
CA PRO A 19 -0.17 4.26 -4.03
C PRO A 19 -1.64 4.30 -4.51
N GLY A 20 -1.94 5.09 -5.53
CA GLY A 20 -3.27 5.16 -6.15
C GLY A 20 -3.24 6.01 -7.41
N GLY A 21 -3.46 5.42 -8.59
CA GLY A 21 -3.60 6.18 -9.85
C GLY A 21 -2.40 7.05 -10.23
N GLY A 22 -1.18 6.65 -9.87
CA GLY A 22 0.04 7.47 -10.08
C GLY A 22 0.32 8.47 -8.95
N TRP A 23 -0.45 8.43 -7.87
CA TRP A 23 -0.24 9.18 -6.62
C TRP A 23 0.15 8.25 -5.46
N LEU A 24 0.65 8.81 -4.37
CA LEU A 24 0.95 8.15 -3.09
C LEU A 24 0.38 9.03 -1.98
N ARG A 25 -0.43 8.45 -1.10
CA ARG A 25 -0.85 9.14 0.11
C ARG A 25 0.13 8.87 1.23
N ILE A 26 0.71 9.91 1.79
CA ILE A 26 1.73 9.82 2.83
C ILE A 26 1.06 9.40 4.15
N GLU A 27 1.53 8.30 4.74
CA GLU A 27 1.15 7.86 6.08
C GLU A 27 2.15 8.35 7.12
N ALA A 28 3.43 8.30 6.78
CA ALA A 28 4.52 8.80 7.59
C ALA A 28 5.64 9.31 6.69
N CYS A 29 6.29 10.39 7.13
CA CYS A 29 7.50 10.91 6.50
C CYS A 29 8.53 11.10 7.61
N GLU A 30 9.73 10.54 7.44
CA GLU A 30 10.82 10.68 8.42
C GLU A 30 11.21 12.15 8.63
N ALA A 31 11.04 12.97 7.60
CA ALA A 31 11.47 14.36 7.60
C ALA A 31 10.41 15.34 8.15
N ASP A 32 9.11 15.00 8.09
CA ASP A 32 8.06 15.96 8.40
C ASP A 32 6.70 15.28 8.68
N LEU A 33 6.23 15.38 9.93
CA LEU A 33 4.95 14.82 10.37
C LEU A 33 3.74 15.61 9.84
N GLU A 34 3.92 16.87 9.43
CA GLU A 34 2.84 17.71 8.89
C GLU A 34 2.38 17.25 7.50
N LEU A 35 3.20 16.45 6.82
CA LEU A 35 2.88 15.87 5.51
C LEU A 35 1.94 14.66 5.60
N LYS A 36 1.68 14.15 6.81
CA LYS A 36 0.81 12.99 7.03
C LYS A 36 -0.60 13.25 6.49
N GLY A 37 -1.10 12.30 5.71
CA GLY A 37 -2.41 12.35 5.07
C GLY A 37 -2.42 13.08 3.73
N GLY A 38 -1.35 13.80 3.38
CA GLY A 38 -1.19 14.47 2.09
C GLY A 38 -0.95 13.52 0.93
N TRP A 39 -1.22 14.00 -0.29
CA TRP A 39 -1.02 13.23 -1.52
C TRP A 39 0.16 13.77 -2.31
N VAL A 40 0.99 12.86 -2.81
CA VAL A 40 2.13 13.18 -3.68
C VAL A 40 2.01 12.43 -5.01
N PHE A 41 2.17 13.14 -6.13
CA PHE A 41 2.18 12.49 -7.44
C PHE A 41 3.49 11.71 -7.60
N ILE A 42 3.38 10.40 -7.79
CA ILE A 42 4.53 9.49 -7.88
C ILE A 42 4.95 9.18 -9.32
N GLY A 43 4.05 9.32 -10.29
CA GLY A 43 4.34 9.15 -11.72
C GLY A 43 5.34 8.03 -12.00
N THR A 44 6.45 8.36 -12.67
CA THR A 44 7.63 7.51 -12.89
C THR A 44 8.83 7.88 -12.00
N ARG A 45 8.70 8.88 -11.13
CA ARG A 45 9.82 9.55 -10.46
C ARG A 45 10.08 9.03 -9.04
N LEU A 46 9.16 8.26 -8.48
CA LEU A 46 9.28 7.67 -7.16
C LEU A 46 9.34 6.14 -7.26
N VAL A 47 10.29 5.55 -6.54
CA VAL A 47 10.41 4.10 -6.38
C VAL A 47 9.57 3.70 -5.17
N ALA A 48 8.44 3.04 -5.41
CA ALA A 48 7.63 2.47 -4.34
C ALA A 48 8.28 1.17 -3.84
N ARG A 49 8.48 1.05 -2.52
CA ARG A 49 8.83 -0.22 -1.86
C ARG A 49 7.60 -0.74 -1.10
N CYS A 50 7.36 -2.05 -1.17
CA CYS A 50 6.24 -2.67 -0.47
C CYS A 50 6.51 -2.66 1.04
N MET A 51 5.46 -2.40 1.83
CA MET A 51 5.52 -2.54 3.29
C MET A 51 5.52 -4.02 3.69
N THR A 52 6.06 -4.31 4.88
CA THR A 52 6.09 -5.65 5.47
C THR A 52 4.70 -6.00 6.02
N ALA A 53 4.07 -7.03 5.48
CA ALA A 53 2.85 -7.59 6.06
C ALA A 53 3.19 -8.49 7.25
N THR A 54 2.35 -8.48 8.28
CA THR A 54 2.44 -9.43 9.38
C THR A 54 1.59 -10.64 9.05
N VAL A 55 2.22 -11.81 9.03
CA VAL A 55 1.54 -13.09 8.82
C VAL A 55 1.39 -13.79 10.16
N THR A 56 0.17 -14.03 10.60
CA THR A 56 -0.12 -14.70 11.87
C THR A 56 -0.85 -16.01 11.63
N GLY A 57 -0.19 -17.12 11.98
CA GLY A 57 -0.80 -18.45 12.16
C GLY A 57 -1.14 -19.22 10.88
N GLN A 58 -1.05 -20.55 10.98
CA GLN A 58 -1.84 -21.50 10.22
C GLN A 58 -2.95 -21.98 11.17
N THR A 59 -4.20 -21.61 10.93
CA THR A 59 -5.32 -22.12 11.73
C THR A 59 -5.56 -23.58 11.36
N GLY A 60 -5.45 -24.49 12.34
CA GLY A 60 -5.32 -25.93 12.12
C GLY A 60 -6.30 -26.60 11.13
N GLY A 61 -5.86 -27.73 10.58
CA GLY A 61 -6.66 -28.68 9.79
C GLY A 61 -6.76 -28.35 8.29
N ALA A 62 -6.96 -27.08 7.93
CA ALA A 62 -7.04 -26.62 6.55
C ALA A 62 -6.45 -25.19 6.44
N GLY A 63 -5.19 -25.05 6.86
CA GLY A 63 -4.47 -23.83 7.25
C GLY A 63 -4.64 -22.57 6.40
N ALA A 64 -5.74 -21.85 6.59
CA ALA A 64 -5.84 -20.46 6.13
C ALA A 64 -4.76 -19.62 6.83
N VAL A 65 -4.21 -18.66 6.10
CA VAL A 65 -3.14 -17.78 6.58
C VAL A 65 -3.74 -16.40 6.79
N ASP A 66 -3.79 -15.95 8.04
CA ASP A 66 -4.23 -14.59 8.35
C ASP A 66 -3.09 -13.60 8.08
N VAL A 67 -3.38 -12.66 7.20
CA VAL A 67 -2.46 -11.59 6.80
C VAL A 67 -3.03 -10.27 7.27
N ARG A 68 -2.23 -9.48 7.98
CA ARG A 68 -2.57 -8.14 8.46
C ARG A 68 -1.52 -7.12 8.06
N TRP A 69 -1.96 -5.89 7.81
CA TRP A 69 -1.10 -4.76 7.48
C TRP A 69 -1.60 -3.48 8.15
N PRO A 70 -0.82 -2.39 8.19
CA PRO A 70 -1.20 -1.16 8.91
C PRO A 70 -2.51 -0.52 8.41
N GLY A 71 -2.73 -0.56 7.10
CA GLY A 71 -3.95 -0.06 6.48
C GLY A 71 -3.95 1.45 6.25
N LEU A 72 -4.57 1.87 5.13
CA LEU A 72 -4.73 3.26 4.79
C LEU A 72 -5.98 3.86 5.43
N GLN A 73 -5.81 4.97 6.16
CA GLN A 73 -6.93 5.73 6.73
C GLN A 73 -7.60 6.63 5.69
N ALA A 74 -8.46 6.10 4.81
CA ALA A 74 -9.26 6.91 3.86
C ALA A 74 -10.77 6.59 3.95
N PRO A 75 -11.65 7.50 3.48
CA PRO A 75 -13.09 7.24 3.43
C PRO A 75 -13.47 6.00 2.62
N SER A 76 -12.68 5.69 1.57
CA SER A 76 -12.83 4.48 0.78
C SER A 76 -11.46 3.98 0.34
N VAL A 77 -11.14 2.73 0.69
CA VAL A 77 -9.92 2.04 0.28
C VAL A 77 -10.28 0.64 -0.18
N ALA A 78 -9.67 0.21 -1.29
CA ALA A 78 -9.63 -1.17 -1.72
C ALA A 78 -8.19 -1.65 -1.73
N TYR A 79 -7.93 -2.83 -1.17
CA TYR A 79 -6.62 -3.47 -1.21
C TYR A 79 -6.65 -4.57 -2.26
N SER A 80 -5.72 -4.56 -3.22
CA SER A 80 -5.37 -5.73 -4.05
C SER A 80 -4.29 -6.51 -3.32
N ILE A 81 -4.53 -7.78 -3.06
CA ILE A 81 -3.58 -8.70 -2.46
C ILE A 81 -3.23 -9.73 -3.53
N GLU A 82 -1.96 -9.85 -3.84
CA GLU A 82 -1.40 -10.83 -4.79
C GLU A 82 -0.37 -11.67 -4.06
N TRP A 83 -0.35 -12.98 -4.31
CA TRP A 83 0.71 -13.84 -3.81
C TRP A 83 1.18 -14.83 -4.87
N ARG A 84 2.41 -15.33 -4.69
CA ARG A 84 2.98 -16.42 -5.47
C ARG A 84 3.87 -17.28 -4.61
N LEU A 85 4.06 -18.55 -4.98
CA LEU A 85 5.07 -19.40 -4.37
C LEU A 85 6.45 -18.85 -4.71
N ALA A 86 7.37 -18.81 -3.75
CA ALA A 86 8.68 -18.19 -3.94
C ALA A 86 9.52 -18.86 -5.04
N LYS A 87 9.27 -20.15 -5.31
CA LYS A 87 9.96 -20.94 -6.34
C LYS A 87 9.32 -20.83 -7.72
N GLU A 88 8.08 -20.34 -7.80
CA GLU A 88 7.33 -20.26 -9.05
C GLU A 88 7.35 -18.84 -9.63
N ARG A 89 7.45 -18.76 -10.96
CA ARG A 89 7.27 -17.50 -11.68
C ARG A 89 5.80 -17.16 -11.92
N THR A 90 4.91 -18.12 -11.69
CA THR A 90 3.46 -18.04 -11.88
C THR A 90 2.76 -17.42 -10.67
N PHE A 91 1.64 -16.75 -10.93
CA PHE A 91 0.81 -16.14 -9.88
C PHE A 91 0.13 -17.24 -9.06
N GLY A 92 0.25 -17.18 -7.73
CA GLY A 92 -0.45 -18.08 -6.82
C GLY A 92 -1.92 -17.71 -6.65
N GLY A 93 -2.22 -16.41 -6.57
CA GLY A 93 -3.60 -15.93 -6.57
C GLY A 93 -3.73 -14.43 -6.33
N HIS A 94 -4.98 -13.97 -6.36
CA HIS A 94 -5.37 -12.57 -6.16
C HIS A 94 -6.69 -12.46 -5.37
N LEU A 95 -6.79 -11.45 -4.53
CA LEU A 95 -8.01 -11.08 -3.81
C LEU A 95 -8.09 -9.58 -3.56
N VAL A 96 -9.32 -9.11 -3.34
CA VAL A 96 -9.61 -7.73 -2.99
C VAL A 96 -10.22 -7.67 -1.60
N ALA A 97 -9.67 -6.82 -0.73
CA ALA A 97 -10.18 -6.58 0.61
C ALA A 97 -10.56 -5.10 0.79
N ARG A 98 -11.51 -4.82 1.67
CA ARG A 98 -11.86 -3.45 2.11
C ARG A 98 -11.26 -3.10 3.47
N GLU A 99 -10.78 -4.11 4.19
CA GLU A 99 -10.13 -3.98 5.49
C GLU A 99 -8.65 -4.34 5.37
N PRO A 100 -7.79 -3.85 6.29
CA PRO A 100 -6.37 -4.13 6.26
C PRO A 100 -6.01 -5.52 6.83
N GLN A 101 -6.86 -6.49 6.55
CA GLN A 101 -6.72 -7.88 6.94
C GLN A 101 -7.39 -8.80 5.92
N VAL A 102 -6.83 -9.99 5.73
CA VAL A 102 -7.48 -11.04 4.95
C VAL A 102 -7.00 -12.43 5.33
N ALA A 103 -7.89 -13.40 5.20
CA ALA A 103 -7.56 -14.82 5.28
C ALA A 103 -7.22 -15.32 3.86
N LEU A 104 -5.96 -15.70 3.64
CA LEU A 104 -5.57 -16.39 2.42
C LEU A 104 -6.03 -17.85 2.48
N PRO A 105 -6.39 -18.45 1.34
CA PRO A 105 -6.71 -19.87 1.28
C PRO A 105 -5.53 -20.72 1.76
N PRO A 106 -5.73 -22.01 2.04
CA PRO A 106 -4.65 -22.87 2.51
C PRO A 106 -3.51 -22.89 1.51
N LEU A 107 -2.38 -22.32 1.90
CA LEU A 107 -1.18 -22.29 1.08
C LEU A 107 -0.37 -23.53 1.41
N VAL A 108 0.19 -24.16 0.38
CA VAL A 108 1.17 -25.23 0.56
C VAL A 108 2.31 -24.74 1.47
N ALA A 109 2.99 -25.66 2.16
CA ALA A 109 4.06 -25.36 3.13
C ALA A 109 5.35 -24.75 2.49
N GLU A 110 5.21 -24.06 1.37
CA GLU A 110 6.28 -23.33 0.72
C GLU A 110 6.23 -21.84 1.09
N PRO A 111 7.38 -21.15 1.17
CA PRO A 111 7.41 -19.71 1.31
C PRO A 111 6.67 -19.02 0.17
N ILE A 112 5.88 -18.00 0.49
CA ILE A 112 5.20 -17.16 -0.50
C ILE A 112 5.82 -15.78 -0.55
N GLN A 113 5.70 -15.15 -1.71
CA GLN A 113 5.89 -13.71 -1.86
C GLN A 113 4.52 -13.05 -1.93
N LEU A 114 4.33 -12.04 -1.10
CA LEU A 114 3.08 -11.30 -0.97
C LEU A 114 3.27 -9.86 -1.44
N ARG A 115 2.30 -9.35 -2.19
CA ARG A 115 2.21 -7.95 -2.57
C ARG A 115 0.83 -7.42 -2.21
N ILE A 116 0.80 -6.33 -1.46
CA ILE A 116 -0.44 -5.63 -1.09
C ILE A 116 -0.38 -4.23 -1.70
N VAL A 117 -1.41 -3.86 -2.44
CA VAL A 117 -1.56 -2.56 -3.08
C VAL A 117 -2.88 -1.95 -2.61
N ALA A 118 -2.83 -0.87 -1.85
CA ALA A 118 -4.02 -0.08 -1.56
C ALA A 118 -4.38 0.77 -2.78
N ARG A 119 -5.66 1.09 -2.94
CA ARG A 119 -6.19 2.11 -3.83
C ARG A 119 -7.22 2.90 -3.05
N ALA A 120 -6.94 4.18 -2.82
CA ALA A 120 -7.96 5.12 -2.36
C ALA A 120 -8.46 5.92 -3.56
N ALA A 121 -9.73 6.29 -3.55
CA ALA A 121 -10.27 7.20 -4.54
C ALA A 121 -9.73 8.61 -4.27
N SER A 122 -9.01 9.20 -5.24
CA SER A 122 -8.70 10.63 -5.28
C SER A 122 -8.76 11.14 -6.72
N GLY A 123 -9.28 12.36 -6.89
CA GLY A 123 -9.49 13.01 -8.18
C GLY A 123 -8.26 13.79 -8.66
N ASP A 124 -7.92 13.57 -9.93
CA ASP A 124 -7.17 14.37 -10.94
C ASP A 124 -5.76 14.97 -10.72
N ALA A 125 -5.05 15.11 -11.86
CA ALA A 125 -3.59 15.13 -12.10
C ALA A 125 -2.80 16.47 -11.93
N ALA A 126 -1.44 16.42 -11.81
CA ALA A 126 -0.41 17.18 -12.59
C ALA A 126 1.04 17.23 -11.98
N ASP A 127 2.02 17.59 -12.83
CA ASP A 127 3.48 17.32 -12.87
C ASP A 127 4.47 18.13 -11.96
N GLN A 128 4.15 18.38 -10.69
CA GLN A 128 5.16 18.72 -9.65
C GLN A 128 4.89 17.89 -8.39
N VAL A 129 5.95 17.45 -7.68
CA VAL A 129 5.84 16.65 -6.43
C VAL A 129 5.46 17.59 -5.27
N ARG A 130 4.30 18.23 -5.42
CA ARG A 130 3.66 19.07 -4.42
C ARG A 130 2.77 18.18 -3.59
N ILE A 131 2.86 18.32 -2.27
CA ILE A 131 1.99 17.56 -1.38
C ILE A 131 0.71 18.37 -1.20
N PHE A 132 -0.40 17.80 -1.64
CA PHE A 132 -1.69 18.45 -1.51
C PHE A 132 -2.48 17.83 -0.35
N GLY A 133 -3.01 18.69 0.51
CA GLY A 133 -3.96 18.31 1.55
C GLY A 133 -5.39 18.28 1.03
N PRO A 134 -6.33 17.69 1.79
CA PRO A 134 -7.76 17.87 1.57
C PRO A 134 -8.18 19.34 1.70
#